data_AF-A0A2D6XJ06-F1
#
_entry.id   AF-A0A2D6XJ06-F1
#
_cell.length_a   1.000
_cell.length_b   1.000
_cell.length_c   1.000
_cell.angle_alpha   90.00
_cell.angle_beta   90.00
_cell.angle_gamma   90.00
#
_symmetry.space_group_name_H-M   'P 1'
#
loop_
_entity.id
_entity.type
_entity.pdbx_description
1 polymer ?
#
loop_
_entity_poly.entity_id
_entity_poly.type
_entity_poly.pdbx_seq_one_letter_code
_entity_poly.pdbx_strand_id
1 'polypeptide(L)'
;MGHDITAFHGDDEVITHVRRSSRDPLNQVMYLALGVYDEAYASVSGKGCTIEFTSEELVGALEILDQKDFAGMEKPENIIDDLMQAINEFAQKHNGTVEEIYPTPQNSNSDSDVSPEKQFLHECLEYIEQSGDEAVSVHFW
;
A
#
# COMPACT_ATOMS: atom_id res chain seq x y z
N MET A 1 -11.21 -5.22 -9.60
CA MET A 1 -9.76 -5.39 -9.80
C MET A 1 -9.05 -4.91 -8.55
N GLY A 2 -7.93 -5.52 -8.20
CA GLY A 2 -7.15 -5.21 -7.00
C GLY A 2 -5.70 -5.01 -7.38
N HIS A 3 -4.89 -4.59 -6.42
CA HIS A 3 -3.45 -4.54 -6.57
C HIS A 3 -2.90 -5.90 -6.21
N ASP A 4 -2.22 -6.54 -7.14
CA ASP A 4 -1.46 -7.75 -6.88
C ASP A 4 0.03 -7.37 -6.89
N ILE A 5 0.76 -7.81 -5.87
CA ILE A 5 2.21 -7.63 -5.76
C ILE A 5 2.80 -9.02 -5.51
N THR A 6 3.76 -9.42 -6.32
CA THR A 6 4.34 -10.76 -6.28
C THR A 6 5.85 -10.68 -6.22
N ALA A 7 6.48 -11.37 -5.27
CA ALA A 7 7.91 -11.55 -5.23
C ALA A 7 8.31 -12.84 -5.95
N PHE A 8 9.40 -12.80 -6.70
CA PHE A 8 9.93 -13.89 -7.50
C PHE A 8 11.42 -14.15 -7.21
N HIS A 9 11.80 -15.42 -7.31
CA HIS A 9 13.16 -15.86 -7.52
C HIS A 9 13.37 -16.18 -9.01
N GLY A 10 14.33 -15.48 -9.62
CA GLY A 10 14.57 -15.57 -11.06
C GLY A 10 13.32 -15.23 -11.87
N ASP A 11 13.11 -15.94 -12.98
CA ASP A 11 12.02 -15.65 -13.93
C ASP A 11 10.68 -16.35 -13.60
N ASP A 12 10.64 -17.36 -12.70
CA ASP A 12 9.48 -18.26 -12.62
C ASP A 12 9.09 -18.76 -11.21
N GLU A 13 9.92 -18.62 -10.17
CA GLU A 13 9.59 -19.14 -8.84
C GLU A 13 8.96 -18.05 -7.96
N VAL A 14 7.68 -18.19 -7.63
CA VAL A 14 6.98 -17.25 -6.74
C VAL A 14 7.41 -17.51 -5.29
N ILE A 15 7.95 -16.46 -4.66
CA ILE A 15 8.30 -16.49 -3.23
C ILE A 15 7.06 -16.19 -2.39
N THR A 16 6.42 -15.04 -2.67
CA THR A 16 5.24 -14.58 -1.93
C THR A 16 4.36 -13.67 -2.77
N HIS A 17 3.14 -13.46 -2.33
CA HIS A 17 2.14 -12.64 -3.00
C HIS A 17 1.27 -11.92 -1.97
N VAL A 18 1.01 -10.65 -2.22
CA VAL A 18 0.04 -9.87 -1.47
C VAL A 18 -0.95 -9.21 -2.42
N ARG A 19 -2.23 -9.25 -2.05
CA ARG A 19 -3.31 -8.62 -2.80
C ARG A 19 -4.17 -7.74 -1.93
N ARG A 20 -4.37 -6.50 -2.37
CA ARG A 20 -5.32 -5.54 -1.77
C ARG A 20 -6.41 -5.19 -2.78
N SER A 21 -7.62 -4.95 -2.29
CA SER A 21 -8.71 -4.46 -3.14
C SER A 21 -8.39 -3.03 -3.61
N SER A 22 -8.77 -2.66 -4.84
CA SER A 22 -8.69 -1.25 -5.29
C SER A 22 -9.59 -0.29 -4.49
N ARG A 23 -10.53 -0.85 -3.71
CA ARG A 23 -11.40 -0.09 -2.79
C ARG A 23 -10.86 -0.08 -1.36
N ASP A 24 -9.75 -0.76 -1.08
CA ASP A 24 -9.09 -0.73 0.22
C ASP A 24 -8.18 0.50 0.28
N PRO A 25 -8.37 1.43 1.23
CA PRO A 25 -7.51 2.61 1.36
C PRO A 25 -6.04 2.28 1.67
N LEU A 26 -5.73 1.05 2.12
CA LEU A 26 -4.37 0.58 2.38
C LEU A 26 -3.68 -0.01 1.14
N ASN A 27 -4.34 -0.06 -0.02
CA ASN A 27 -3.75 -0.59 -1.25
C ASN A 27 -2.47 0.13 -1.73
N GLN A 28 -2.22 1.35 -1.25
CA GLN A 28 -1.04 2.15 -1.56
C GLN A 28 0.14 1.90 -0.60
N VAL A 29 -0.12 1.29 0.57
CA VAL A 29 0.85 1.22 1.66
C VAL A 29 2.13 0.50 1.26
N MET A 30 2.04 -0.60 0.50
CA MET A 30 3.23 -1.32 0.05
C MET A 30 4.09 -0.47 -0.91
N TYR A 31 3.46 0.26 -1.83
CA TYR A 31 4.16 1.14 -2.77
C TYR A 31 4.89 2.27 -2.05
N LEU A 32 4.25 2.82 -1.01
CA LEU A 32 4.80 3.87 -0.17
C LEU A 32 5.96 3.37 0.70
N ALA A 33 5.78 2.22 1.38
CA ALA A 33 6.81 1.63 2.25
C ALA A 33 8.07 1.23 1.47
N LEU A 34 7.91 0.73 0.24
CA LEU A 34 9.02 0.38 -0.65
C LEU A 34 9.59 1.59 -1.42
N GLY A 35 8.99 2.78 -1.30
CA GLY A 35 9.47 3.99 -1.97
C GLY A 35 9.34 3.96 -3.50
N VAL A 36 8.36 3.23 -4.04
CA VAL A 36 8.17 3.01 -5.49
C VAL A 36 6.82 3.51 -6.01
N TYR A 37 6.21 4.45 -5.29
CA TYR A 37 4.88 4.94 -5.64
C TYR A 37 4.83 5.52 -7.06
N ASP A 38 5.74 6.43 -7.41
CA ASP A 38 5.75 7.08 -8.72
C ASP A 38 6.14 6.10 -9.85
N GLU A 39 6.95 5.10 -9.52
CA GLU A 39 7.46 4.12 -10.44
C GLU A 39 6.48 3.00 -10.74
N ALA A 40 5.69 2.55 -9.75
CA ALA A 40 4.94 1.31 -9.81
C ALA A 40 3.42 1.47 -9.61
N TYR A 41 2.97 2.59 -9.03
CA TYR A 41 1.54 2.83 -8.83
C TYR A 41 0.89 3.39 -10.10
N ALA A 42 -0.16 2.72 -10.62
CA ALA A 42 -1.00 3.26 -11.69
C ALA A 42 -2.49 3.03 -11.40
N SER A 43 -2.95 3.52 -10.25
CA SER A 43 -4.34 3.35 -9.80
C SER A 43 -4.70 1.87 -9.73
N VAL A 44 -5.88 1.45 -10.20
CA VAL A 44 -6.52 0.15 -9.89
C VAL A 44 -5.80 -1.13 -10.35
N SER A 45 -4.69 -1.02 -11.07
CA SER A 45 -4.04 -2.14 -11.78
C SER A 45 -2.53 -1.97 -11.92
N GLY A 46 -1.88 -1.27 -10.98
CA GLY A 46 -0.42 -1.08 -10.98
C GLY A 46 0.17 -0.64 -12.33
N LYS A 47 1.49 -0.70 -12.47
CA LYS A 47 2.17 -0.36 -13.73
C LYS A 47 2.65 -1.57 -14.52
N GLY A 48 2.58 -2.77 -13.94
CA GLY A 48 3.13 -4.00 -14.53
C GLY A 48 4.65 -3.96 -14.59
N CYS A 49 5.32 -3.41 -13.58
CA CYS A 49 6.78 -3.29 -13.52
C CYS A 49 7.39 -4.22 -12.48
N THR A 50 8.62 -4.67 -12.74
CA THR A 50 9.44 -5.43 -11.80
C THR A 50 10.54 -4.54 -11.25
N ILE A 51 10.75 -4.58 -9.94
CA ILE A 51 11.81 -3.84 -9.23
C ILE A 51 12.52 -4.82 -8.29
N GLU A 52 13.85 -4.74 -8.23
CA GLU A 52 14.65 -5.53 -7.30
C GLU A 52 14.82 -4.78 -5.98
N PHE A 53 14.70 -5.52 -4.86
CA PHE A 53 14.89 -4.98 -3.52
C PHE A 53 15.92 -5.81 -2.75
N THR A 54 16.86 -5.11 -2.12
CA THR A 54 17.84 -5.68 -1.20
C THR A 54 17.24 -5.92 0.18
N SER A 55 17.93 -6.72 1.00
CA SER A 55 17.51 -6.94 2.40
C SER A 55 17.44 -5.63 3.20
N GLU A 56 18.37 -4.69 2.97
CA GLU A 56 18.36 -3.38 3.65
C GLU A 56 17.11 -2.57 3.31
N GLU A 57 16.69 -2.55 2.05
CA GLU A 57 15.48 -1.84 1.60
C GLU A 57 14.21 -2.49 2.16
N LEU A 58 14.15 -3.82 2.19
CA LEU A 58 13.02 -4.55 2.77
C LEU A 58 12.90 -4.34 4.28
N VAL A 59 14.02 -4.29 5.00
CA VAL A 59 14.04 -3.94 6.44
C VAL A 59 13.56 -2.51 6.66
N GLY A 60 14.03 -1.55 5.85
CA GLY A 60 13.56 -0.17 5.92
C GLY A 60 12.05 -0.05 5.68
N ALA A 61 11.51 -0.80 4.73
CA ALA A 61 10.07 -0.86 4.48
C ALA A 61 9.29 -1.44 5.68
N LEU A 62 9.81 -2.47 6.35
CA LEU A 62 9.21 -3.01 7.58
C LEU A 62 9.17 -1.97 8.70
N GLU A 63 10.25 -1.22 8.90
CA GLU A 63 10.30 -0.16 9.91
C GLU A 63 9.24 0.93 9.67
N ILE A 64 9.02 1.32 8.41
CA ILE A 64 7.95 2.25 8.01
C ILE A 64 6.57 1.67 8.37
N LEU A 65 6.32 0.40 8.05
CA LEU A 65 5.06 -0.27 8.38
C LEU A 65 4.84 -0.45 9.89
N ASP A 66 5.90 -0.65 10.67
CA ASP A 66 5.85 -0.80 12.13
C ASP A 66 5.56 0.50 12.84
N GLN A 67 6.19 1.59 12.40
CA GLN A 67 5.99 2.91 12.99
C GLN A 67 4.61 3.48 12.65
N LYS A 68 3.92 2.94 11.62
CA LYS A 68 2.74 3.55 10.98
C LYS A 68 3.00 5.02 10.64
N ASP A 69 4.27 5.39 10.49
CA ASP A 69 4.71 6.75 10.30
C ASP A 69 4.82 6.96 8.79
N PHE A 70 3.71 7.40 8.21
CA PHE A 70 3.65 7.83 6.82
C PHE A 70 3.92 9.35 6.71
N ALA A 71 4.42 10.01 7.78
CA ALA A 71 4.66 11.44 7.79
C ALA A 71 5.80 11.80 6.83
N GLY A 72 5.51 12.68 5.87
CA GLY A 72 6.46 13.12 4.84
C GLY A 72 6.33 12.39 3.50
N MET A 73 5.46 11.38 3.40
CA MET A 73 5.06 10.81 2.12
C MET A 73 3.88 11.63 1.57
N GLU A 74 4.12 12.44 0.54
CA GLU A 74 3.05 13.19 -0.13
C GLU A 74 2.09 12.19 -0.80
N LYS A 75 0.89 12.02 -0.24
CA LYS A 75 -0.23 11.39 -0.93
C LYS A 75 -0.65 12.35 -2.05
N PRO A 76 -0.54 11.99 -3.35
CA PRO A 76 -1.12 12.84 -4.37
C PRO A 76 -2.64 12.86 -4.17
N GLU A 77 -3.23 14.07 -4.21
CA GLU A 77 -4.68 14.30 -4.13
C GLU A 77 -5.39 13.29 -5.04
N ASN A 78 -6.20 12.40 -4.43
CA ASN A 78 -7.05 11.52 -5.21
C ASN A 78 -8.40 12.22 -5.41
N ILE A 79 -9.07 11.97 -6.54
CA ILE A 79 -10.38 12.55 -6.87
C ILE A 79 -11.43 12.28 -5.76
N ILE A 80 -11.25 11.24 -4.95
CA ILE A 80 -12.17 10.93 -3.84
C ILE A 80 -11.94 11.90 -2.67
N ASP A 81 -10.72 12.30 -2.37
CA ASP A 81 -10.39 13.29 -1.35
C ASP A 81 -10.94 14.66 -1.76
N ASP A 82 -10.78 15.05 -3.04
CA ASP A 82 -11.37 16.28 -3.60
C ASP A 82 -12.91 16.26 -3.53
N LEU A 83 -13.51 15.11 -3.85
CA LEU A 83 -14.97 14.94 -3.79
C LEU A 83 -15.47 14.99 -2.34
N MET A 84 -14.75 14.38 -1.41
CA MET A 84 -15.08 14.40 0.03
C MET A 84 -14.90 15.81 0.60
N GLN A 85 -13.89 16.55 0.16
CA GLN A 85 -13.70 17.95 0.53
C GLN A 85 -14.82 18.83 -0.04
N ALA A 86 -15.18 18.68 -1.31
CA ALA A 86 -16.29 19.41 -1.92
C ALA A 86 -17.64 19.11 -1.25
N ILE A 87 -17.87 17.85 -0.84
CA ILE A 87 -19.06 17.45 -0.07
C ILE A 87 -19.05 18.05 1.34
N ASN A 88 -17.89 18.09 2.01
CA ASN A 88 -17.72 18.75 3.31
C ASN A 88 -17.98 20.26 3.25
N GLU A 89 -17.43 20.94 2.24
CA GLU A 89 -17.64 22.38 2.01
C GLU A 89 -19.13 22.69 1.71
N PHE A 90 -19.79 21.80 0.95
CA PHE A 90 -21.22 21.90 0.70
C PHE A 90 -22.06 21.71 1.97
N ALA A 91 -21.72 20.72 2.82
CA ALA A 91 -22.42 20.46 4.08
C ALA A 91 -22.29 21.63 5.06
N GLN A 92 -21.07 22.17 5.24
CA GLN A 92 -20.80 23.32 6.11
C GLN A 92 -21.58 24.57 5.69
N LYS A 93 -21.74 24.79 4.37
CA LYS A 93 -22.52 25.92 3.82
C LYS A 93 -24.02 25.81 4.08
N HIS A 94 -24.51 24.61 4.38
CA HIS A 94 -25.93 24.31 4.61
C HIS A 94 -26.26 23.95 6.07
N ASN A 95 -25.39 24.31 7.03
CA ASN A 95 -25.58 24.06 8.47
C ASN A 95 -25.79 22.58 8.85
N GLY A 96 -25.25 21.66 8.05
CA GLY A 96 -25.17 20.23 8.38
C GLY A 96 -23.72 19.77 8.45
N THR A 97 -23.45 18.69 9.15
CA THR A 97 -22.19 17.96 9.02
C THR A 97 -22.40 16.79 8.06
N VAL A 98 -21.35 16.38 7.33
CA VAL A 98 -21.43 15.22 6.40
C VAL A 98 -21.91 13.96 7.15
N GLU A 99 -21.57 13.85 8.43
CA GLU A 99 -22.02 12.81 9.37
C GLU A 99 -23.55 12.65 9.47
N GLU A 100 -24.35 13.68 9.23
CA GLU A 100 -25.82 13.61 9.32
C GLU A 100 -26.50 13.15 8.02
N ILE A 101 -25.86 13.35 6.86
CA ILE A 101 -26.44 13.04 5.54
C ILE A 101 -25.94 11.68 5.03
N TYR A 102 -24.69 11.37 5.34
CA TYR A 102 -24.10 10.05 5.19
C TYR A 102 -23.50 9.72 6.56
N PRO A 103 -24.11 8.82 7.35
CA PRO A 103 -23.44 8.35 8.55
C PRO A 103 -22.09 7.79 8.10
N THR A 104 -21.04 8.56 8.38
CA THR A 104 -19.66 8.09 8.31
C THR A 104 -19.70 6.77 9.06
N PRO A 105 -19.19 5.65 8.49
CA PRO A 105 -19.09 4.42 9.25
C PRO A 105 -18.43 4.82 10.56
N GLN A 106 -19.19 4.70 11.66
CA GLN A 106 -18.66 4.95 12.99
C GLN A 106 -17.34 4.22 13.03
N ASN A 107 -16.31 4.93 13.45
CA ASN A 107 -14.97 4.44 13.71
C ASN A 107 -15.07 3.10 14.47
N SER A 108 -15.16 2.01 13.72
CA SER A 108 -15.50 0.68 14.20
C SER A 108 -14.31 -0.15 13.81
N ASN A 109 -13.21 0.05 14.54
CA ASN A 109 -12.03 -0.80 14.48
C ASN A 109 -11.74 -1.30 13.06
N SER A 110 -11.58 -0.39 12.09
CA SER A 110 -10.91 -0.83 10.87
C SER A 110 -9.49 -1.07 11.30
N ASP A 111 -9.20 -2.32 11.63
CA ASP A 111 -7.85 -2.86 11.70
C ASP A 111 -7.07 -2.20 10.57
N SER A 112 -6.27 -1.18 10.92
CA SER A 112 -5.26 -0.60 10.05
C SER A 112 -4.11 -1.59 10.06
N ASP A 113 -4.47 -2.80 9.62
CA ASP A 113 -3.71 -4.00 9.76
C ASP A 113 -2.98 -4.20 8.46
N VAL A 114 -1.70 -3.85 8.52
CA VAL A 114 -0.72 -4.06 7.47
C VAL A 114 -0.02 -5.42 7.64
N SER A 115 -0.60 -6.34 8.43
CA SER A 115 -0.06 -7.70 8.59
C SER A 115 0.18 -8.41 7.27
N PRO A 116 -0.68 -8.30 6.23
CA PRO A 116 -0.37 -8.90 4.94
C PRO A 116 0.90 -8.34 4.29
N GLU A 117 1.12 -7.02 4.37
CA GLU A 117 2.32 -6.36 3.86
C GLU A 117 3.56 -6.75 4.67
N LYS A 118 3.44 -6.79 6.00
CA LYS A 118 4.54 -7.22 6.88
C LYS A 118 4.91 -8.67 6.64
N GLN A 119 3.92 -9.55 6.50
CA GLN A 119 4.13 -10.96 6.17
C GLN A 119 4.85 -11.09 4.82
N PHE A 120 4.42 -10.35 3.81
CA PHE A 120 5.08 -10.32 2.50
C PHE A 120 6.56 -9.94 2.61
N LEU A 121 6.89 -8.87 3.36
CA LEU A 121 8.28 -8.44 3.55
C LEU A 121 9.10 -9.47 4.36
N HIS A 122 8.51 -10.09 5.37
CA HIS A 122 9.16 -11.15 6.15
C HIS A 122 9.48 -12.38 5.29
N GLU A 123 8.56 -12.82 4.45
CA GLU A 123 8.79 -13.97 3.54
C GLU A 123 9.89 -13.65 2.51
N CYS A 124 9.96 -12.40 2.02
CA CYS A 124 11.06 -11.95 1.16
C CYS A 124 12.42 -11.97 1.87
N LEU A 125 12.46 -11.52 3.14
CA LEU A 125 13.69 -11.50 3.93
C LEU A 125 14.15 -12.92 4.31
N GLU A 126 13.22 -13.77 4.73
CA GLU A 126 13.51 -15.18 5.04
C GLU A 126 14.07 -15.88 3.80
N TYR A 127 13.53 -15.59 2.62
CA TYR A 127 14.06 -16.08 1.37
C TYR A 127 15.52 -15.66 1.13
N ILE A 128 15.83 -14.36 1.27
CA ILE A 128 17.20 -13.84 1.11
C ILE A 128 18.17 -14.52 2.08
N GLU A 129 17.78 -14.69 3.35
CA GLU A 129 18.58 -15.36 4.37
C GLU A 129 18.85 -16.84 4.05
N GLN A 130 17.88 -17.55 3.48
CA GLN A 130 17.98 -18.98 3.17
C GLN A 130 18.73 -19.27 1.86
N SER A 131 18.51 -18.45 0.84
CA SER A 131 19.14 -18.59 -0.48
C SER A 131 20.59 -18.12 -0.49
N GLY A 132 20.91 -17.13 0.36
CA GLY A 132 22.18 -16.40 0.28
C GLY A 132 22.22 -15.40 -0.88
N ASP A 133 21.07 -15.10 -1.49
CA ASP A 133 20.94 -14.07 -2.51
C ASP A 133 21.10 -12.66 -1.91
N GLU A 134 21.39 -11.66 -2.74
CA GLU A 134 21.53 -10.26 -2.28
C GLU A 134 20.22 -9.45 -2.40
N ALA A 135 19.27 -9.91 -3.22
CA ALA A 135 18.05 -9.19 -3.55
C ALA A 135 16.90 -10.11 -4.00
N VAL A 136 15.68 -9.58 -4.01
CA VAL A 136 14.47 -10.23 -4.53
C VAL A 136 13.79 -9.38 -5.60
N SER A 137 13.26 -10.02 -6.65
CA SER A 137 12.49 -9.34 -7.69
C SER A 137 11.01 -9.23 -7.28
N VAL A 138 10.45 -8.03 -7.26
CA VAL A 138 9.04 -7.77 -6.93
C VAL A 138 8.32 -7.16 -8.12
N HIS A 139 7.25 -7.82 -8.58
CA HIS A 139 6.39 -7.35 -9.66
C HIS A 139 5.11 -6.71 -9.12
N PHE A 140 4.76 -5.55 -9.67
CA PHE A 140 3.59 -4.76 -9.30
C PHE A 140 2.57 -4.78 -10.45
N TRP A 141 1.45 -5.48 -10.26
CA TRP A 141 0.40 -5.74 -11.27
C TRP A 141 -0.76 -4.76 -11.25
#